data_AF-A0A3P7K2H8-F1
#
_entry.id   AF-A0A3P7K2H8-F1
#
_cell.length_a   1.000
_cell.length_b   1.000
_cell.length_c   1.000
_cell.angle_alpha   90.00
_cell.angle_beta   90.00
_cell.angle_gamma   90.00
#
_symmetry.space_group_name_H-M   'P 1'
#
loop_
_entity.id
_entity.type
_entity.pdbx_description
1 polymer ?
#
loop_
_entity_poly.entity_id
_entity_poly.type
_entity_poly.pdbx_seq_one_letter_code
_entity_poly.pdbx_strand_id
1 'polypeptide(L)'
;MLLRRCRNVHNPTEESENDLGLAENVDALIPPYVVPSTGAQVSLSSAIGLVNRYCAKLPSDIFTRLVPQNRLIAVNFHGVTLYKAELLLPINSPIKRPITLETPMESKKLAQMAVALEACRVLHQNGELNDHLLPVGRESIAELLNQLDEDPDEWAPGLSAKVGSARRKQLYDKRVATALHEALPVKGEPCYIYVMELELLKEPSPESNPKRRRFANPLDYEYLFGFLSSKILPKIPPFAAYLRQGDMRVHLVRASTQVTLNSQNLTMIKHFHHYIFKNVLQLCKANLDFHMDSSTPINTLIVPLHRTASIFNDKFEYSINMKYVEEVVNMMGETPRVPDEEERRNFNPLNYKDAVVMPWYRNLEQPVFYYVAEILENLTPSSPFPDEEYSSFNEYFIKKYNLEIYDQTQHLLDVDFTSNRLNLLLPRAGGGRRKAATAKPEDSTALSRQRQIYVPELMDRHPISATLWNLISALPSFFYRINHLLLADELRQRILVDALGYTKEGAVVPDNYEWAPLSYPATYEEKQSLIVTKIQQLREQNRASEIAAGLAKDQIEDENTFEVGVWVPVVVDPVNDENMPPANYTAGDSFDTVSCLPANF
;
A
#
# COMPACT_ATOMS: atom_id res chain seq x y z
N MET A 1 14.76 -19.61 38.55
CA MET A 1 15.63 -19.05 37.48
C MET A 1 15.55 -17.51 37.41
N LEU A 2 15.58 -16.79 38.55
CA LEU A 2 15.34 -15.33 38.58
C LEU A 2 16.22 -14.55 39.58
N LEU A 3 17.46 -15.01 39.80
CA LEU A 3 18.46 -14.33 40.67
C LEU A 3 19.86 -14.19 40.02
N ARG A 4 20.01 -14.55 38.74
CA ARG A 4 21.33 -14.68 38.07
C ARG A 4 21.68 -13.58 37.06
N ARG A 5 20.97 -12.45 37.06
CA ARG A 5 21.17 -11.34 36.09
C ARG A 5 21.25 -9.93 36.71
N CYS A 6 21.77 -9.83 37.93
CA CYS A 6 22.32 -8.56 38.44
C CYS A 6 23.85 -8.56 38.23
N ARG A 7 24.27 -8.36 36.97
CA ARG A 7 25.68 -8.17 36.58
C ARG A 7 25.74 -6.98 35.62
N ASN A 8 26.20 -5.84 36.11
CA ASN A 8 26.48 -4.64 35.32
C ASN A 8 27.98 -4.33 35.36
N VAL A 9 28.49 -3.70 34.30
CA VAL A 9 29.92 -3.35 34.12
C VAL A 9 30.46 -2.42 35.22
N HIS A 10 29.60 -1.77 35.99
CA HIS A 10 29.97 -0.81 37.05
C HIS A 10 30.02 -1.41 38.46
N ASN A 11 30.02 -2.74 38.62
CA ASN A 11 30.21 -3.38 39.93
C ASN A 11 30.97 -4.72 39.82
N PRO A 12 32.30 -4.69 39.55
CA PRO A 12 33.15 -5.87 39.67
C PRO A 12 33.27 -6.28 41.14
N THR A 13 33.31 -7.58 41.40
CA THR A 13 33.60 -8.13 42.73
C THR A 13 35.11 -8.08 42.98
N GLU A 14 35.55 -7.20 43.88
CA GLU A 14 36.78 -7.46 44.64
C GLU A 14 36.49 -8.66 45.55
N GLU A 15 37.20 -9.77 45.35
CA GLU A 15 37.08 -10.97 46.19
C GLU A 15 37.72 -10.68 47.55
N SER A 16 36.92 -10.14 48.48
CA SER A 16 37.25 -10.00 49.89
C SER A 16 36.73 -11.22 50.65
N GLU A 17 37.62 -11.91 51.38
CA GLU A 17 37.37 -13.21 52.03
C GLU A 17 36.33 -13.20 53.19
N ASN A 18 35.56 -12.11 53.36
CA ASN A 18 34.54 -11.95 54.41
C ASN A 18 33.13 -12.45 54.02
N ASP A 19 32.92 -12.97 52.81
CA ASP A 19 31.58 -13.34 52.30
C ASP A 19 30.98 -14.63 52.94
N LEU A 20 31.66 -15.21 53.93
CA LEU A 20 31.23 -16.40 54.69
C LEU A 20 30.47 -16.08 56.00
N GLY A 21 30.33 -14.81 56.39
CA GLY A 21 29.65 -14.40 57.63
C GLY A 21 28.19 -13.95 57.48
N LEU A 22 27.75 -13.52 56.28
CA LEU A 22 26.48 -12.82 56.07
C LEU A 22 25.28 -13.74 55.78
N ALA A 23 25.15 -14.80 56.59
CA ALA A 23 23.97 -15.66 56.64
C ALA A 23 22.92 -15.22 57.68
N GLU A 24 23.14 -14.07 58.34
CA GLU A 24 22.12 -13.43 59.16
C GLU A 24 20.99 -12.86 58.28
N ASN A 25 19.76 -12.88 58.81
CA ASN A 25 18.58 -12.48 58.08
C ASN A 25 18.62 -10.97 57.80
N VAL A 26 19.05 -10.58 56.61
CA VAL A 26 19.32 -9.19 56.21
C VAL A 26 18.13 -8.26 56.44
N ASP A 27 16.91 -8.80 56.36
CA ASP A 27 15.65 -8.09 56.58
C ASP A 27 15.32 -7.83 58.06
N ALA A 28 16.15 -8.32 59.01
CA ALA A 28 16.07 -8.00 60.44
C ALA A 28 16.90 -6.76 60.84
N LEU A 29 17.84 -6.31 59.98
CA LEU A 29 18.72 -5.17 60.27
C LEU A 29 18.00 -3.81 60.19
N ILE A 30 16.99 -3.69 59.33
CA ILE A 30 16.17 -2.48 59.16
C ILE A 30 14.71 -2.94 59.04
N PRO A 31 13.76 -2.36 59.81
CA PRO A 31 12.37 -2.77 59.74
C PRO A 31 11.77 -2.55 58.34
N PRO A 32 10.94 -3.50 57.84
CA PRO A 32 10.31 -3.35 56.54
C PRO A 32 9.36 -2.15 56.51
N TYR A 33 9.20 -1.55 55.33
CA TYR A 33 8.18 -0.53 55.14
C TYR A 33 6.83 -1.20 54.96
N VAL A 34 5.93 -1.02 55.94
CA VAL A 34 4.57 -1.57 55.95
C VAL A 34 3.54 -0.47 55.72
N VAL A 35 2.61 -0.70 54.80
CA VAL A 35 1.49 0.20 54.52
C VAL A 35 0.34 -0.07 55.50
N PRO A 36 -0.07 0.89 56.34
CA PRO A 36 -1.07 0.64 57.39
C PRO A 36 -2.48 0.28 56.88
N SER A 37 -2.86 0.73 55.68
CA SER A 37 -4.20 0.49 55.10
C SER A 37 -4.40 -0.93 54.58
N THR A 38 -3.35 -1.58 54.07
CA THR A 38 -3.42 -2.88 53.37
C THR A 38 -2.59 -3.99 54.01
N GLY A 39 -1.66 -3.66 54.90
CA GLY A 39 -0.65 -4.59 55.42
C GLY A 39 0.41 -5.01 54.38
N ALA A 40 0.44 -4.37 53.20
CA ALA A 40 1.49 -4.62 52.21
C ALA A 40 2.86 -4.18 52.77
N GLN A 41 3.89 -5.01 52.60
CA GLN A 41 5.22 -4.74 53.13
C GLN A 41 6.33 -4.90 52.10
N VAL A 42 7.35 -4.05 52.18
CA VAL A 42 8.60 -4.15 51.41
C VAL A 42 9.77 -4.24 52.39
N SER A 43 10.56 -5.29 52.21
CA SER A 43 11.79 -5.60 52.93
C SER A 43 13.02 -5.07 52.18
N LEU A 44 14.20 -5.06 52.82
CA LEU A 44 15.46 -4.70 52.16
C LEU A 44 15.75 -5.61 50.97
N SER A 45 15.48 -6.91 51.10
CA SER A 45 15.65 -7.92 50.05
C SER A 45 14.76 -7.70 48.81
N SER A 46 13.59 -7.08 48.97
CA SER A 46 12.62 -6.87 47.89
C SER A 46 12.64 -5.46 47.28
N ALA A 47 13.13 -4.46 48.02
CA ALA A 47 13.07 -3.04 47.63
C ALA A 47 13.70 -2.73 46.27
N ILE A 48 14.90 -3.27 45.98
CA ILE A 48 15.58 -3.08 44.68
C ILE A 48 14.73 -3.62 43.52
N GLY A 49 14.03 -4.74 43.74
CA GLY A 49 13.13 -5.33 42.75
C GLY A 49 11.94 -4.42 42.44
N LEU A 50 11.36 -3.79 43.48
CA LEU A 50 10.22 -2.90 43.32
C LEU A 50 10.59 -1.59 42.62
N VAL A 51 11.71 -0.95 42.97
CA VAL A 51 12.18 0.27 42.27
C VAL A 51 12.41 -0.02 40.79
N ASN A 52 13.03 -1.16 40.44
CA ASN A 52 13.22 -1.53 39.03
C ASN A 52 11.89 -1.81 38.31
N ARG A 53 10.90 -2.41 39.00
CA ARG A 53 9.55 -2.63 38.48
C ARG A 53 8.80 -1.31 38.21
N TYR A 54 9.01 -0.31 39.06
CA TYR A 54 8.51 1.06 38.85
C TYR A 54 9.18 1.71 37.63
N CYS A 55 10.52 1.74 37.56
CA CYS A 55 11.25 2.33 36.43
C CYS A 55 10.89 1.69 35.08
N ALA A 56 10.60 0.38 35.05
CA ALA A 56 10.14 -0.33 33.85
C ALA A 56 8.66 -0.04 33.45
N LYS A 57 7.87 0.60 34.32
CA LYS A 57 6.47 1.01 34.05
C LYS A 57 6.34 2.46 33.62
N LEU A 58 7.39 3.28 33.81
CA LEU A 58 7.45 4.67 33.35
C LEU A 58 7.25 4.78 31.81
N PRO A 59 6.79 5.93 31.29
CA PRO A 59 6.64 6.13 29.85
C PRO A 59 8.00 6.12 29.12
N SER A 60 8.36 5.00 28.49
CA SER A 60 9.51 4.87 27.60
C SER A 60 9.12 4.51 26.17
N ASP A 61 10.07 4.74 25.25
CA ASP A 61 10.03 4.30 23.86
C ASP A 61 10.61 2.88 23.72
N ILE A 62 10.36 2.20 22.60
CA ILE A 62 10.81 0.82 22.32
C ILE A 62 12.33 0.65 22.34
N PHE A 63 13.09 1.73 22.13
CA PHE A 63 14.56 1.71 22.15
C PHE A 63 15.17 2.13 23.50
N THR A 64 14.39 2.62 24.47
CA THR A 64 14.91 3.16 25.73
C THR A 64 14.53 2.30 26.94
N ARG A 65 15.54 1.94 27.76
CA ARG A 65 15.36 1.25 29.04
C ARG A 65 15.66 2.21 30.18
N LEU A 66 14.63 2.56 30.95
CA LEU A 66 14.76 3.44 32.10
C LEU A 66 15.23 2.63 33.32
N VAL A 67 16.38 3.01 33.89
CA VAL A 67 17.06 2.31 34.99
C VAL A 67 17.49 3.37 36.02
N PRO A 68 17.31 3.14 37.34
CA PRO A 68 17.75 4.10 38.35
C PRO A 68 19.29 4.13 38.45
N GLN A 69 19.85 5.29 38.71
CA GLN A 69 21.28 5.48 38.93
C GLN A 69 21.57 5.48 40.44
N ASN A 70 22.60 4.76 40.87
CA ASN A 70 23.00 4.69 42.28
C ASN A 70 24.45 5.20 42.43
N ARG A 71 24.68 6.08 43.39
CA ARG A 71 25.98 6.64 43.75
C ARG A 71 26.30 6.26 45.19
N LEU A 72 27.47 5.68 45.42
CA LEU A 72 27.97 5.38 46.76
C LEU A 72 28.93 6.49 47.22
N ILE A 73 28.83 6.86 48.49
CA ILE A 73 29.67 7.85 49.18
C ILE A 73 30.27 7.17 50.41
N ALA A 74 31.59 7.02 50.44
CA ALA A 74 32.30 6.51 51.60
C ALA A 74 32.43 7.62 52.66
N VAL A 75 32.17 7.28 53.92
CA VAL A 75 32.23 8.17 55.09
C VAL A 75 33.04 7.48 56.18
N ASN A 76 34.18 8.04 56.55
CA ASN A 76 34.99 7.51 57.64
C ASN A 76 34.43 8.00 58.99
N PHE A 77 34.08 7.07 59.87
CA PHE A 77 33.56 7.36 61.21
C PHE A 77 34.35 6.55 62.25
N HIS A 78 35.05 7.24 63.16
CA HIS A 78 35.94 6.63 64.16
C HIS A 78 36.91 5.55 63.64
N GLY A 79 37.46 5.73 62.44
CA GLY A 79 38.40 4.80 61.81
C GLY A 79 37.77 3.63 61.05
N VAL A 80 36.43 3.53 61.02
CA VAL A 80 35.68 2.56 60.22
C VAL A 80 35.11 3.26 58.98
N THR A 81 35.29 2.65 57.80
CA THR A 81 34.72 3.14 56.54
C THR A 81 33.27 2.66 56.40
N LEU A 82 32.33 3.58 56.53
CA LEU A 82 30.90 3.34 56.31
C LEU A 82 30.48 3.88 54.92
N TYR A 83 29.31 3.47 54.43
CA TYR A 83 28.80 3.82 53.12
C TYR A 83 27.42 4.46 53.21
N LYS A 84 27.27 5.65 52.63
CA LYS A 84 25.97 6.21 52.24
C LYS A 84 25.73 5.91 50.77
N ALA A 85 24.46 5.85 50.37
CA ALA A 85 24.07 5.80 48.96
C ALA A 85 23.13 6.96 48.62
N GLU A 86 23.13 7.35 47.36
CA GLU A 86 22.18 8.26 46.72
C GLU A 86 21.57 7.53 45.52
N LEU A 87 20.24 7.58 45.37
CA LEU A 87 19.52 6.97 44.27
C LEU A 87 18.78 8.04 43.47
N LEU A 88 19.11 8.14 42.19
CA LEU A 88 18.47 9.03 41.23
C LEU A 88 17.55 8.22 40.32
N LEU A 89 16.28 8.60 40.27
CA LEU A 89 15.30 7.99 39.39
C LEU A 89 15.42 8.57 37.96
N PRO A 90 14.97 7.83 36.92
CA PRO A 90 14.99 8.32 35.54
C PRO A 90 14.20 9.63 35.37
N ILE A 91 14.57 10.45 34.38
CA ILE A 91 13.97 11.78 34.14
C ILE A 91 12.44 11.77 33.94
N ASN A 92 11.89 10.63 33.53
CA ASN A 92 10.46 10.38 33.33
C ASN A 92 9.68 10.19 34.66
N SER A 93 10.39 10.04 35.79
CA SER A 93 9.82 10.03 37.15
C SER A 93 9.56 11.46 37.63
N PRO A 94 8.43 11.75 38.32
CA PRO A 94 8.18 13.08 38.89
C PRO A 94 9.15 13.42 40.03
N ILE A 95 9.67 12.41 40.74
CA ILE A 95 10.71 12.57 41.75
C ILE A 95 12.06 12.80 41.05
N LYS A 96 12.43 14.08 40.88
CA LYS A 96 13.69 14.52 40.25
C LYS A 96 14.86 14.70 41.22
N ARG A 97 14.60 14.71 42.54
CA ARG A 97 15.64 14.87 43.57
C ARG A 97 16.29 13.51 43.88
N PRO A 98 17.61 13.44 44.09
CA PRO A 98 18.25 12.21 44.55
C PRO A 98 17.75 11.85 45.96
N ILE A 99 17.44 10.59 46.17
CA ILE A 99 17.01 10.04 47.46
C ILE A 99 18.27 9.55 48.17
N THR A 100 18.61 10.15 49.31
CA THR A 100 19.90 9.95 49.99
C THR A 100 19.72 9.25 51.33
N LEU A 101 20.71 8.44 51.74
CA LEU A 101 20.68 7.78 53.05
C LEU A 101 21.17 8.70 54.17
N GLU A 102 20.35 8.90 55.19
CA GLU A 102 20.74 9.66 56.38
C GLU A 102 21.76 8.88 57.23
N THR A 103 21.53 7.58 57.44
CA THR A 103 22.37 6.68 58.24
C THR A 103 23.43 5.96 57.38
N PRO A 104 24.73 6.09 57.66
CA PRO A 104 25.77 5.28 56.99
C PRO A 104 25.62 3.79 57.33
N MET A 105 25.92 2.91 56.38
CA MET A 105 25.86 1.44 56.53
C MET A 105 27.24 0.80 56.39
N GLU A 106 27.47 -0.34 57.04
CA GLU A 106 28.77 -1.03 57.05
C GLU A 106 29.17 -1.63 55.69
N SER A 107 28.18 -1.99 54.85
CA SER A 107 28.40 -2.59 53.54
C SER A 107 27.82 -1.77 52.40
N LYS A 108 28.56 -1.67 51.29
CA LYS A 108 28.11 -1.09 50.01
C LYS A 108 26.75 -1.67 49.58
N LYS A 109 26.55 -2.98 49.74
CA LYS A 109 25.30 -3.68 49.37
C LYS A 109 24.13 -3.32 50.28
N LEU A 110 24.37 -3.22 51.59
CA LEU A 110 23.36 -2.77 52.57
C LEU A 110 22.93 -1.33 52.31
N ALA A 111 23.88 -0.43 52.02
CA ALA A 111 23.57 0.95 51.64
C ALA A 111 22.66 1.03 50.40
N GLN A 112 22.93 0.23 49.37
CA GLN A 112 22.08 0.19 48.17
C GLN A 112 20.66 -0.35 48.46
N MET A 113 20.53 -1.38 49.30
CA MET A 113 19.24 -1.96 49.68
C MET A 113 18.42 -1.00 50.57
N ALA A 114 19.08 -0.33 51.52
CA ALA A 114 18.46 0.65 52.41
C ALA A 114 17.93 1.88 51.65
N VAL A 115 18.70 2.41 50.69
CA VAL A 115 18.21 3.53 49.85
C VAL A 115 17.10 3.11 48.89
N ALA A 116 17.12 1.88 48.38
CA ALA A 116 16.00 1.36 47.61
C ALA A 116 14.72 1.24 48.45
N LEU A 117 14.84 0.86 49.74
CA LEU A 117 13.72 0.81 50.68
C LEU A 117 13.17 2.21 50.97
N GLU A 118 14.04 3.19 51.20
CA GLU A 118 13.65 4.59 51.35
C GLU A 118 12.97 5.12 50.07
N ALA A 119 13.49 4.76 48.90
CA ALA A 119 12.87 5.13 47.63
C ALA A 119 11.47 4.52 47.45
N CYS A 120 11.22 3.29 47.91
CA CYS A 120 9.88 2.71 47.91
C CYS A 120 8.92 3.50 48.83
N ARG A 121 9.39 3.96 49.99
CA ARG A 121 8.60 4.84 50.89
C ARG A 121 8.27 6.17 50.22
N VAL A 122 9.25 6.84 49.64
CA VAL A 122 9.05 8.14 48.96
C VAL A 122 8.13 7.98 47.74
N LEU A 123 8.28 6.92 46.94
CA LEU A 123 7.41 6.64 45.80
C LEU A 123 5.94 6.41 46.22
N HIS A 124 5.71 5.67 47.30
CA HIS A 124 4.36 5.47 47.85
C HIS A 124 3.77 6.79 48.40
N GLN A 125 4.55 7.59 49.14
CA GLN A 125 4.11 8.90 49.65
C GLN A 125 3.76 9.91 48.56
N ASN A 126 4.33 9.79 47.35
CA ASN A 126 4.02 10.63 46.20
C ASN A 126 2.91 10.04 45.29
N GLY A 127 2.32 8.89 45.63
CA GLY A 127 1.25 8.25 44.86
C GLY A 127 1.69 7.47 43.61
N GLU A 128 3.01 7.32 43.39
CA GLU A 128 3.58 6.56 42.26
C GLU A 128 3.51 5.02 42.48
N LEU A 129 3.43 4.60 43.75
CA LEU A 129 2.99 3.27 44.14
C LEU A 129 1.62 3.39 44.81
N ASN A 130 0.72 2.44 44.54
CA ASN A 130 -0.54 2.33 45.28
C ASN A 130 -0.35 1.67 46.66
N ASP A 131 -1.39 1.63 47.48
CA ASP A 131 -1.39 1.02 48.82
C ASP A 131 -0.99 -0.48 48.83
N HIS A 132 -1.04 -1.18 47.70
CA HIS A 132 -0.54 -2.56 47.56
C HIS A 132 0.94 -2.63 47.15
N LEU A 133 1.64 -1.49 47.16
CA LEU A 133 3.03 -1.31 46.75
C LEU A 133 3.28 -1.76 45.30
N LEU A 134 2.32 -1.50 44.41
CA LEU A 134 2.41 -1.74 42.97
C LEU A 134 2.54 -0.41 42.20
N PRO A 135 3.42 -0.32 41.17
CA PRO A 135 3.54 0.87 40.35
C PRO A 135 2.25 1.25 39.64
N VAL A 136 1.82 2.51 39.81
CA VAL A 136 0.70 3.09 39.09
C VAL A 136 1.10 3.27 37.62
N GLY A 137 0.50 2.47 36.74
CA GLY A 137 0.88 2.40 35.33
C GLY A 137 0.08 3.34 34.43
N ARG A 138 0.29 3.21 33.11
CA ARG A 138 -0.42 3.92 32.02
C ARG A 138 -1.96 3.80 32.02
N GLU A 139 -2.54 3.06 32.96
CA GLU A 139 -3.99 2.85 33.09
C GLU A 139 -4.67 4.10 33.63
N SER A 140 -4.11 4.78 34.65
CA SER A 140 -4.62 6.08 35.13
C SER A 140 -4.53 7.17 34.07
N ILE A 141 -3.46 7.18 33.27
CA ILE A 141 -3.30 8.10 32.13
C ILE A 141 -4.33 7.79 31.04
N ALA A 142 -4.70 6.51 30.84
CA ALA A 142 -5.73 6.14 29.86
C ALA A 142 -7.13 6.56 30.33
N GLU A 143 -7.44 6.48 31.63
CA GLU A 143 -8.66 7.03 32.21
C GLU A 143 -8.70 8.56 32.09
N LEU A 144 -7.61 9.26 32.42
CA LEU A 144 -7.52 10.71 32.27
C LEU A 144 -7.71 11.15 30.81
N LEU A 145 -7.09 10.45 29.85
CA LEU A 145 -7.26 10.74 28.43
C LEU A 145 -8.70 10.48 27.95
N ASN A 146 -9.36 9.44 28.45
CA ASN A 146 -10.79 9.19 28.16
C ASN A 146 -11.72 10.22 28.81
N GLN A 147 -11.31 10.86 29.91
CA GLN A 147 -12.08 11.90 30.61
C GLN A 147 -11.89 13.30 30.00
N LEU A 148 -10.78 13.53 29.30
CA LEU A 148 -10.48 14.78 28.57
C LEU A 148 -11.05 14.81 27.14
N ASP A 149 -11.65 13.70 26.69
CA ASP A 149 -12.30 13.53 25.39
C ASP A 149 -13.75 14.07 25.48
N GLU A 150 -13.92 15.40 25.64
CA GLU A 150 -15.24 16.02 25.86
C GLU A 150 -16.21 15.85 24.68
N ASP A 151 -15.69 15.77 23.45
CA ASP A 151 -16.43 15.37 22.26
C ASP A 151 -15.79 14.11 21.66
N PRO A 152 -16.28 12.90 22.00
CA PRO A 152 -15.93 11.71 21.25
C PRO A 152 -16.63 11.79 19.88
N ASP A 153 -15.92 12.30 18.86
CA ASP A 153 -16.29 12.27 17.42
C ASP A 153 -16.70 10.86 16.94
N GLU A 154 -16.41 9.82 17.72
CA GLU A 154 -16.37 8.41 17.35
C GLU A 154 -17.48 7.55 17.97
N TRP A 155 -18.71 7.65 17.47
CA TRP A 155 -19.78 6.69 17.77
C TRP A 155 -19.43 5.29 17.20
N ALA A 156 -19.04 4.36 18.08
CA ALA A 156 -18.74 2.97 17.71
C ALA A 156 -19.43 1.97 18.67
N PRO A 157 -20.70 1.59 18.42
CA PRO A 157 -21.45 0.72 19.32
C PRO A 157 -20.80 -0.65 19.47
N GLY A 158 -20.73 -1.15 20.70
CA GLY A 158 -20.30 -2.53 20.99
C GLY A 158 -18.82 -2.84 20.80
N LEU A 159 -17.98 -1.90 20.35
CA LEU A 159 -16.52 -2.08 20.31
C LEU A 159 -15.88 -1.57 21.61
N SER A 160 -15.58 -2.47 22.54
CA SER A 160 -14.80 -2.18 23.76
C SER A 160 -13.29 -1.96 23.51
N ALA A 161 -12.90 -1.67 22.26
CA ALA A 161 -11.51 -1.50 21.86
C ALA A 161 -11.08 -0.05 22.07
N LYS A 162 -9.91 0.15 22.71
CA LYS A 162 -9.37 1.49 22.99
C LYS A 162 -9.30 2.37 21.74
N VAL A 163 -9.67 3.66 21.89
CA VAL A 163 -9.48 4.73 20.91
C VAL A 163 -8.06 4.68 20.30
N GLY A 164 -7.94 4.84 18.98
CA GLY A 164 -6.66 4.76 18.27
C GLY A 164 -5.99 3.37 18.21
N SER A 165 -6.59 2.31 18.76
CA SER A 165 -6.05 0.95 18.61
C SER A 165 -6.31 0.39 17.22
N ALA A 166 -5.34 -0.28 16.61
CA ALA A 166 -5.51 -1.03 15.36
C ALA A 166 -6.58 -2.15 15.43
N ARG A 167 -7.10 -2.47 16.63
CA ARG A 167 -8.24 -3.37 16.83
C ARG A 167 -9.61 -2.68 16.72
N ARG A 168 -9.69 -1.34 16.87
CA ARG A 168 -10.92 -0.54 16.69
C ARG A 168 -11.07 -0.20 15.20
N LYS A 169 -11.59 -1.15 14.42
CA LYS A 169 -11.91 -0.90 13.00
C LYS A 169 -13.24 -0.15 12.88
N GLN A 170 -13.17 1.13 12.54
CA GLN A 170 -14.34 1.93 12.20
C GLN A 170 -14.85 1.52 10.81
N LEU A 171 -16.17 1.37 10.69
CA LEU A 171 -16.87 1.18 9.42
C LEU A 171 -17.67 2.45 9.15
N TYR A 172 -17.66 2.92 7.90
CA TYR A 172 -18.45 4.06 7.44
C TYR A 172 -19.17 3.71 6.15
N ASP A 173 -20.40 4.19 6.01
CA ASP A 173 -21.17 3.99 4.80
C ASP A 173 -20.61 4.84 3.66
N LYS A 174 -20.26 4.18 2.56
CA LYS A 174 -19.80 4.87 1.35
C LYS A 174 -21.00 5.49 0.65
N ARG A 175 -21.10 6.81 0.73
CA ARG A 175 -22.09 7.57 -0.05
C ARG A 175 -21.88 7.39 -1.56
N VAL A 176 -22.98 7.53 -2.28
CA VAL A 176 -23.06 7.57 -3.74
C VAL A 176 -23.77 8.87 -4.12
N ALA A 177 -23.34 9.48 -5.22
CA ALA A 177 -23.86 10.76 -5.66
C ALA A 177 -25.37 10.70 -5.95
N THR A 178 -26.10 11.69 -5.47
CA THR A 178 -27.54 11.88 -5.67
C THR A 178 -27.94 11.95 -7.15
N ALA A 179 -27.02 12.38 -8.02
CA ALA A 179 -27.17 12.39 -9.47
C ALA A 179 -27.14 11.00 -10.13
N LEU A 180 -26.52 9.99 -9.49
CA LEU A 180 -26.51 8.58 -9.95
C LEU A 180 -27.56 7.72 -9.24
N HIS A 181 -28.04 8.18 -8.08
CA HIS A 181 -29.10 7.51 -7.33
C HIS A 181 -30.48 7.79 -7.96
N GLU A 182 -31.37 6.78 -7.97
CA GLU A 182 -32.69 6.85 -8.62
C GLU A 182 -32.68 7.36 -10.08
N ALA A 183 -31.56 7.16 -10.80
CA ALA A 183 -31.37 7.64 -12.16
C ALA A 183 -31.92 6.68 -13.26
N LEU A 184 -32.68 5.64 -12.86
CA LEU A 184 -33.12 4.57 -13.77
C LEU A 184 -34.12 5.12 -14.80
N PRO A 185 -33.96 4.82 -16.10
CA PRO A 185 -34.93 5.20 -17.13
C PRO A 185 -36.31 4.57 -16.90
N VAL A 186 -37.35 5.40 -16.97
CA VAL A 186 -38.76 5.00 -16.86
C VAL A 186 -39.35 4.73 -18.26
N LYS A 187 -40.28 3.79 -18.35
CA LYS A 187 -40.97 3.43 -19.61
C LYS A 187 -41.69 4.67 -20.20
N GLY A 188 -41.38 5.00 -21.45
CA GLY A 188 -42.08 6.05 -22.20
C GLY A 188 -41.71 7.49 -21.81
N GLU A 189 -40.86 7.69 -20.81
CA GLU A 189 -40.29 9.00 -20.46
C GLU A 189 -39.00 9.25 -21.26
N PRO A 190 -38.65 10.52 -21.55
CA PRO A 190 -37.38 10.85 -22.19
C PRO A 190 -36.22 10.67 -21.21
N CYS A 191 -35.20 9.89 -21.59
CA CYS A 191 -33.95 9.77 -20.86
C CYS A 191 -32.76 10.37 -21.62
N TYR A 192 -31.73 10.77 -20.89
CA TYR A 192 -30.49 11.33 -21.41
C TYR A 192 -29.45 10.23 -21.64
N ILE A 193 -28.75 10.30 -22.77
CA ILE A 193 -27.59 9.45 -23.06
C ILE A 193 -26.32 10.18 -22.61
N TYR A 194 -25.50 9.49 -21.81
CA TYR A 194 -24.17 9.92 -21.41
C TYR A 194 -23.12 9.00 -22.04
N VAL A 195 -22.16 9.58 -22.76
CA VAL A 195 -21.11 8.88 -23.51
C VAL A 195 -19.78 9.04 -22.80
N MET A 196 -19.00 7.96 -22.73
CA MET A 196 -17.62 7.99 -22.23
C MET A 196 -16.68 8.03 -23.43
N GLU A 197 -16.38 9.23 -23.90
CA GLU A 197 -15.41 9.47 -24.98
C GLU A 197 -13.98 9.30 -24.47
N LEU A 198 -13.09 8.83 -25.35
CA LEU A 198 -11.74 8.38 -24.97
C LEU A 198 -10.70 8.98 -25.90
N GLU A 199 -9.82 9.78 -25.31
CA GLU A 199 -8.69 10.44 -25.97
C GLU A 199 -7.39 9.70 -25.59
N LEU A 200 -6.65 9.18 -26.57
CA LEU A 200 -5.33 8.56 -26.33
C LEU A 200 -4.27 9.66 -26.17
N LEU A 201 -3.69 9.79 -24.98
CA LEU A 201 -2.65 10.78 -24.70
C LEU A 201 -1.24 10.26 -25.00
N LYS A 202 -1.00 8.97 -24.72
CA LYS A 202 0.34 8.36 -24.82
C LYS A 202 0.23 6.88 -25.15
N GLU A 203 0.97 6.46 -26.17
CA GLU A 203 1.12 5.04 -26.51
C GLU A 203 1.77 4.23 -25.37
N PRO A 204 1.52 2.92 -25.29
CA PRO A 204 1.94 2.12 -24.15
C PRO A 204 3.45 1.86 -24.22
N SER A 205 4.15 2.16 -23.13
CA SER A 205 5.61 1.94 -23.02
C SER A 205 5.99 0.47 -23.28
N PRO A 206 7.23 0.19 -23.73
CA PRO A 206 7.68 -1.19 -23.96
C PRO A 206 7.64 -2.06 -22.68
N GLU A 207 7.69 -1.45 -21.50
CA GLU A 207 7.50 -2.15 -20.21
C GLU A 207 6.04 -2.55 -19.97
N SER A 208 5.08 -1.72 -20.40
CA SER A 208 3.64 -1.97 -20.29
C SER A 208 3.12 -2.92 -21.38
N ASN A 209 3.77 -2.90 -22.55
CA ASN A 209 3.47 -3.71 -23.72
C ASN A 209 4.67 -4.59 -24.17
N PRO A 210 5.13 -5.54 -23.33
CA PRO A 210 6.30 -6.38 -23.65
C PRO A 210 6.10 -7.25 -24.90
N LYS A 211 4.84 -7.58 -25.23
CA LYS A 211 4.47 -8.33 -26.44
C LYS A 211 4.37 -7.47 -27.71
N ARG A 212 4.65 -6.16 -27.63
CA ARG A 212 4.56 -5.19 -28.75
C ARG A 212 3.26 -5.30 -29.56
N ARG A 213 2.13 -5.53 -28.88
CA ARG A 213 0.81 -5.60 -29.51
C ARG A 213 0.45 -4.25 -30.13
N ARG A 214 -0.19 -4.26 -31.30
CA ARG A 214 -0.79 -3.07 -31.92
C ARG A 214 -2.19 -2.85 -31.36
N PHE A 215 -2.58 -1.59 -31.20
CA PHE A 215 -3.92 -1.22 -30.75
C PHE A 215 -4.52 -0.20 -31.72
N ALA A 216 -5.79 -0.36 -32.08
CA ALA A 216 -6.51 0.66 -32.84
C ALA A 216 -6.82 1.87 -31.94
N ASN A 217 -6.78 3.08 -32.51
CA ASN A 217 -7.04 4.32 -31.78
C ASN A 217 -8.51 4.35 -31.33
N PRO A 218 -8.83 4.62 -30.05
CA PRO A 218 -10.20 4.79 -29.57
C PRO A 218 -11.05 5.80 -30.35
N LEU A 219 -10.42 6.80 -30.99
CA LEU A 219 -11.11 7.74 -31.86
C LEU A 219 -11.62 7.13 -33.17
N ASP A 220 -11.09 5.98 -33.60
CA ASP A 220 -11.53 5.25 -34.80
C ASP A 220 -12.68 4.27 -34.48
N TYR A 221 -13.10 4.15 -33.22
CA TYR A 221 -14.13 3.20 -32.82
C TYR A 221 -15.52 3.70 -33.26
N GLU A 222 -16.17 2.91 -34.13
CA GLU A 222 -17.56 3.10 -34.55
C GLU A 222 -18.56 2.85 -33.40
N TYR A 223 -18.21 1.92 -32.50
CA TYR A 223 -19.02 1.54 -31.34
C TYR A 223 -18.36 1.96 -30.03
N LEU A 224 -19.14 2.52 -29.13
CA LEU A 224 -18.74 3.02 -27.82
C LEU A 224 -19.71 2.51 -26.74
N PHE A 225 -19.36 2.70 -25.48
CA PHE A 225 -20.32 2.54 -24.38
C PHE A 225 -20.73 3.87 -23.79
N GLY A 226 -22.03 3.98 -23.54
CA GLY A 226 -22.61 5.01 -22.70
C GLY A 226 -23.49 4.42 -21.63
N PHE A 227 -24.14 5.30 -20.88
CA PHE A 227 -25.19 4.92 -19.97
C PHE A 227 -26.38 5.89 -20.08
N LEU A 228 -27.53 5.38 -19.66
CA LEU A 228 -28.79 6.11 -19.63
C LEU A 228 -29.04 6.64 -18.22
N SER A 229 -29.53 7.88 -18.15
CA SER A 229 -29.94 8.53 -16.91
C SER A 229 -31.26 9.28 -17.12
N SER A 230 -32.18 9.18 -16.16
CA SER A 230 -33.36 10.05 -16.08
C SER A 230 -33.01 11.47 -15.59
N LYS A 231 -31.92 11.61 -14.83
CA LYS A 231 -31.44 12.88 -14.26
C LYS A 231 -30.33 13.49 -15.11
N ILE A 232 -30.26 14.82 -15.16
CA ILE A 232 -29.10 15.53 -15.72
C ILE A 232 -27.96 15.47 -14.70
N LEU A 233 -26.85 14.83 -15.07
CA LEU A 233 -25.61 14.85 -14.30
C LEU A 233 -24.91 16.21 -14.47
N PRO A 234 -24.39 16.81 -13.39
CA PRO A 234 -23.45 17.93 -13.45
C PRO A 234 -22.22 17.62 -14.31
N LYS A 235 -21.65 18.67 -14.93
CA LYS A 235 -20.36 18.54 -15.64
C LYS A 235 -19.23 18.19 -14.68
N ILE A 236 -18.52 17.12 -15.00
CA ILE A 236 -17.30 16.69 -14.28
C ILE A 236 -16.04 16.96 -15.13
N PRO A 237 -14.87 17.18 -14.51
CA PRO A 237 -13.60 17.26 -15.22
C PRO A 237 -13.23 15.93 -15.91
N PRO A 238 -12.61 15.99 -17.10
CA PRO A 238 -11.97 14.84 -17.71
C PRO A 238 -10.90 14.22 -16.79
N PHE A 239 -10.77 12.90 -16.79
CA PHE A 239 -9.85 12.19 -15.90
C PHE A 239 -8.99 11.15 -16.62
N ALA A 240 -7.79 10.89 -16.09
CA ALA A 240 -6.89 9.88 -16.63
C ALA A 240 -7.35 8.44 -16.35
N ALA A 241 -7.17 7.56 -17.33
CA ALA A 241 -7.34 6.12 -17.23
C ALA A 241 -6.21 5.40 -17.98
N TYR A 242 -5.76 4.28 -17.43
CA TYR A 242 -4.55 3.56 -17.85
C TYR A 242 -4.96 2.17 -18.37
N LEU A 243 -5.47 2.15 -19.59
CA LEU A 243 -5.93 0.93 -20.24
C LEU A 243 -4.75 0.10 -20.77
N ARG A 244 -5.02 -0.87 -21.63
CA ARG A 244 -3.97 -1.65 -22.30
C ARG A 244 -3.36 -0.89 -23.48
N GLN A 245 -4.17 -0.07 -24.13
CA GLN A 245 -3.86 0.72 -25.31
C GLN A 245 -2.92 1.90 -25.02
N GLY A 246 -2.72 2.28 -23.75
CA GLY A 246 -1.89 3.41 -23.36
C GLY A 246 -2.50 4.23 -22.23
N ASP A 247 -1.98 5.44 -22.05
CA ASP A 247 -2.50 6.43 -21.11
C ASP A 247 -3.58 7.25 -21.84
N MET A 248 -4.77 7.29 -21.27
CA MET A 248 -5.98 7.79 -21.92
C MET A 248 -6.69 8.80 -21.03
N ARG A 249 -7.42 9.74 -21.63
CA ARG A 249 -8.31 10.68 -20.94
C ARG A 249 -9.75 10.32 -21.26
N VAL A 250 -10.56 10.21 -20.21
CA VAL A 250 -11.99 9.93 -20.30
C VAL A 250 -12.76 11.25 -20.19
N HIS A 251 -13.61 11.51 -21.17
CA HIS A 251 -14.52 12.65 -21.22
C HIS A 251 -15.97 12.13 -21.05
N LEU A 252 -16.76 12.76 -20.19
CA LEU A 252 -18.16 12.40 -19.99
C LEU A 252 -19.06 13.41 -20.72
N VAL A 253 -19.62 13.02 -21.85
CA VAL A 253 -20.36 13.91 -22.76
C VAL A 253 -21.86 13.56 -22.73
N ARG A 254 -22.73 14.55 -22.52
CA ARG A 254 -24.19 14.41 -22.68
C ARG A 254 -24.53 14.50 -24.17
N ALA A 255 -25.19 13.49 -24.73
CA ALA A 255 -25.66 13.54 -26.11
C ALA A 255 -26.67 14.67 -26.32
N SER A 256 -26.78 15.18 -27.55
CA SER A 256 -27.78 16.18 -27.95
C SER A 256 -29.20 15.60 -28.00
N THR A 257 -29.32 14.30 -28.25
CA THR A 257 -30.59 13.58 -28.42
C THR A 257 -31.06 12.96 -27.09
N GLN A 258 -32.35 13.14 -26.81
CA GLN A 258 -33.07 12.35 -25.79
C GLN A 258 -33.68 11.13 -26.44
N VAL A 259 -33.80 10.04 -25.68
CA VAL A 259 -34.44 8.79 -26.16
C VAL A 259 -35.56 8.37 -25.22
N THR A 260 -36.71 8.02 -25.80
CA THR A 260 -37.84 7.39 -25.10
C THR A 260 -37.79 5.87 -25.31
N LEU A 261 -37.80 5.09 -24.23
CA LEU A 261 -37.68 3.63 -24.31
C LEU A 261 -39.02 2.89 -24.16
N ASN A 262 -39.25 1.94 -25.08
CA ASN A 262 -40.33 0.98 -25.01
C ASN A 262 -40.06 -0.10 -23.94
N SER A 263 -41.12 -0.73 -23.42
CA SER A 263 -41.01 -1.81 -22.41
C SER A 263 -40.06 -2.93 -22.82
N GLN A 264 -40.17 -3.41 -24.07
CA GLN A 264 -39.31 -4.48 -24.59
C GLN A 264 -37.84 -4.05 -24.62
N ASN A 265 -37.56 -2.87 -25.20
CA ASN A 265 -36.19 -2.36 -25.31
C ASN A 265 -35.55 -2.15 -23.92
N LEU A 266 -36.29 -1.58 -22.97
CA LEU A 266 -35.83 -1.41 -21.60
C LEU A 266 -35.52 -2.76 -20.93
N THR A 267 -36.34 -3.79 -21.18
CA THR A 267 -36.10 -5.15 -20.67
C THR A 267 -34.85 -5.78 -21.29
N MET A 268 -34.63 -5.66 -22.61
CA MET A 268 -33.43 -6.20 -23.26
C MET A 268 -32.16 -5.48 -22.77
N ILE A 269 -32.19 -4.15 -22.63
CA ILE A 269 -31.09 -3.36 -22.06
C ILE A 269 -30.78 -3.79 -20.61
N LYS A 270 -31.79 -4.09 -19.79
CA LYS A 270 -31.60 -4.61 -18.43
C LYS A 270 -30.89 -5.98 -18.43
N HIS A 271 -31.29 -6.90 -19.31
CA HIS A 271 -30.61 -8.20 -19.45
C HIS A 271 -29.16 -8.04 -19.93
N PHE A 272 -28.92 -7.17 -20.92
CA PHE A 272 -27.58 -6.86 -21.42
C PHE A 272 -26.67 -6.25 -20.35
N HIS A 273 -27.20 -5.32 -19.55
CA HIS A 273 -26.48 -4.73 -18.42
C HIS A 273 -26.13 -5.81 -17.36
N HIS A 274 -27.08 -6.67 -16.99
CA HIS A 274 -26.82 -7.81 -16.09
C HIS A 274 -25.71 -8.73 -16.61
N TYR A 275 -25.75 -9.07 -17.91
CA TYR A 275 -24.76 -9.91 -18.57
C TYR A 275 -23.34 -9.35 -18.48
N ILE A 276 -23.18 -8.05 -18.71
CA ILE A 276 -21.87 -7.37 -18.62
C ILE A 276 -21.25 -7.55 -17.23
N PHE A 277 -22.01 -7.31 -16.16
CA PHE A 277 -21.45 -7.37 -14.80
C PHE A 277 -21.29 -8.81 -14.27
N LYS A 278 -22.20 -9.71 -14.65
CA LYS A 278 -22.21 -11.10 -14.16
C LYS A 278 -21.31 -12.04 -14.96
N ASN A 279 -21.46 -12.08 -16.29
CA ASN A 279 -20.83 -13.09 -17.15
C ASN A 279 -19.51 -12.58 -17.75
N VAL A 280 -19.49 -11.34 -18.25
CA VAL A 280 -18.33 -10.74 -18.93
C VAL A 280 -17.27 -10.27 -17.92
N LEU A 281 -17.67 -9.50 -16.91
CA LEU A 281 -16.77 -8.98 -15.87
C LEU A 281 -16.57 -9.92 -14.68
N GLN A 282 -17.42 -10.96 -14.54
CA GLN A 282 -17.34 -11.97 -13.47
C GLN A 282 -17.27 -11.38 -12.05
N LEU A 283 -17.95 -10.25 -11.83
CA LEU A 283 -17.93 -9.51 -10.55
C LEU A 283 -18.80 -10.17 -9.48
N CYS A 284 -19.87 -10.84 -9.91
CA CYS A 284 -20.84 -11.50 -9.04
C CYS A 284 -20.29 -12.86 -8.58
N LYS A 285 -19.37 -12.82 -7.60
CA LYS A 285 -18.88 -14.01 -6.91
C LYS A 285 -19.98 -14.58 -6.01
N ALA A 286 -19.83 -15.84 -5.57
CA ALA A 286 -20.87 -16.62 -4.88
C ALA A 286 -21.55 -15.98 -3.63
N ASN A 287 -21.02 -14.88 -3.08
CA ASN A 287 -21.58 -14.14 -1.95
C ASN A 287 -22.04 -12.70 -2.32
N LEU A 288 -22.18 -12.40 -3.62
CA LEU A 288 -22.51 -11.08 -4.17
C LEU A 288 -23.63 -11.21 -5.20
N ASP A 289 -24.86 -10.93 -4.76
CA ASP A 289 -26.03 -10.89 -5.64
C ASP A 289 -26.10 -9.56 -6.41
N PHE A 290 -26.58 -9.65 -7.65
CA PHE A 290 -26.74 -8.51 -8.54
C PHE A 290 -28.20 -8.09 -8.61
N HIS A 291 -28.49 -6.89 -8.12
CA HIS A 291 -29.80 -6.26 -8.13
C HIS A 291 -29.83 -5.06 -9.09
N MET A 292 -31.02 -4.74 -9.60
CA MET A 292 -31.29 -3.54 -10.42
C MET A 292 -32.56 -2.82 -9.93
N ASP A 293 -32.72 -2.82 -8.61
CA ASP A 293 -33.89 -2.32 -7.91
C ASP A 293 -33.71 -0.83 -7.56
N SER A 294 -34.78 -0.11 -7.19
CA SER A 294 -34.65 1.29 -6.77
C SER A 294 -33.73 1.47 -5.56
N SER A 295 -33.56 0.42 -4.75
CA SER A 295 -32.65 0.37 -3.60
C SER A 295 -31.16 0.30 -3.96
N THR A 296 -30.77 0.01 -5.22
CA THR A 296 -29.34 0.00 -5.55
C THR A 296 -28.76 1.43 -5.57
N PRO A 297 -27.49 1.63 -5.16
CA PRO A 297 -26.93 2.98 -5.06
C PRO A 297 -26.73 3.66 -6.42
N ILE A 298 -26.18 2.94 -7.41
CA ILE A 298 -25.93 3.43 -8.77
C ILE A 298 -26.99 2.85 -9.69
N ASN A 299 -27.91 3.70 -10.13
CA ASN A 299 -29.14 3.31 -10.81
C ASN A 299 -29.10 3.71 -12.30
N THR A 300 -28.07 3.26 -13.02
CA THR A 300 -27.84 3.61 -14.44
C THR A 300 -27.77 2.37 -15.32
N LEU A 301 -28.37 2.41 -16.52
CA LEU A 301 -28.30 1.31 -17.48
C LEU A 301 -27.22 1.56 -18.52
N ILE A 302 -26.33 0.58 -18.74
CA ILE A 302 -25.25 0.67 -19.73
C ILE A 302 -25.77 0.21 -21.09
N VAL A 303 -25.45 0.98 -22.13
CA VAL A 303 -25.89 0.74 -23.51
C VAL A 303 -24.72 0.83 -24.49
N PRO A 304 -24.71 -0.03 -25.52
CA PRO A 304 -23.82 0.11 -26.66
C PRO A 304 -24.34 1.21 -27.58
N LEU A 305 -23.47 2.13 -27.94
CA LEU A 305 -23.78 3.29 -28.77
C LEU A 305 -23.03 3.19 -30.10
N HIS A 306 -23.74 3.48 -31.18
CA HIS A 306 -23.15 3.73 -32.50
C HIS A 306 -22.89 5.22 -32.66
N ARG A 307 -21.68 5.57 -33.11
CA ARG A 307 -21.21 6.93 -33.32
C ARG A 307 -21.31 7.30 -34.79
N THR A 308 -22.21 8.24 -35.10
CA THR A 308 -22.33 8.82 -36.45
C THR A 308 -21.75 10.23 -36.46
N ALA A 309 -20.94 10.58 -37.46
CA ALA A 309 -20.50 11.96 -37.66
C ALA A 309 -21.67 12.79 -38.22
N SER A 310 -22.04 13.89 -37.55
CA SER A 310 -23.08 14.77 -38.06
C SER A 310 -22.57 15.57 -39.27
N ILE A 311 -23.40 15.69 -40.30
CA ILE A 311 -23.05 16.41 -41.54
C ILE A 311 -23.08 17.94 -41.34
N PHE A 312 -23.79 18.43 -40.32
CA PHE A 312 -24.13 19.85 -40.15
C PHE A 312 -23.47 20.53 -38.95
N ASN A 313 -22.93 19.75 -38.00
CA ASN A 313 -22.20 20.24 -36.84
C ASN A 313 -20.96 19.38 -36.64
N ASP A 314 -19.86 19.97 -36.17
CA ASP A 314 -18.62 19.28 -35.83
C ASP A 314 -18.74 18.47 -34.51
N LYS A 315 -19.87 17.77 -34.35
CA LYS A 315 -20.27 17.00 -33.17
C LYS A 315 -20.80 15.64 -33.61
N PHE A 316 -20.47 14.62 -32.84
CA PHE A 316 -20.97 13.27 -33.07
C PHE A 316 -22.41 13.12 -32.57
N GLU A 317 -23.21 12.39 -33.35
CA GLU A 317 -24.52 11.92 -32.96
C GLU A 317 -24.43 10.47 -32.48
N TYR A 318 -25.17 10.17 -31.41
CA TYR A 318 -25.12 8.89 -30.73
C TYR A 318 -26.49 8.22 -30.77
N SER A 319 -26.52 6.99 -31.28
CA SER A 319 -27.72 6.15 -31.32
C SER A 319 -27.50 4.83 -30.59
N ILE A 320 -28.54 4.29 -29.96
CA ILE A 320 -28.46 3.01 -29.25
C ILE A 320 -28.49 1.87 -30.27
N ASN A 321 -27.45 1.03 -30.30
CA ASN A 321 -27.44 -0.13 -31.20
C ASN A 321 -28.29 -1.27 -30.62
N MET A 322 -29.60 -1.19 -30.84
CA MET A 322 -30.56 -2.16 -30.30
C MET A 322 -30.35 -3.58 -30.87
N LYS A 323 -29.97 -3.71 -32.14
CA LYS A 323 -29.70 -5.01 -32.79
C LYS A 323 -28.59 -5.77 -32.06
N TYR A 324 -27.51 -5.06 -31.73
CA TYR A 324 -26.40 -5.63 -30.98
C TYR A 324 -26.78 -6.00 -29.54
N VAL A 325 -27.64 -5.23 -28.88
CA VAL A 325 -28.21 -5.60 -27.57
C VAL A 325 -29.00 -6.91 -27.68
N GLU A 326 -29.83 -7.06 -28.72
CA GLU A 326 -30.64 -8.25 -28.96
C GLU A 326 -29.77 -9.47 -29.30
N GLU A 327 -28.77 -9.34 -30.18
CA GLU A 327 -27.80 -10.39 -30.52
C GLU A 327 -27.06 -10.91 -29.28
N VAL A 328 -26.50 -10.03 -28.44
CA VAL A 328 -25.77 -10.42 -27.23
C VAL A 328 -26.69 -11.04 -26.17
N VAL A 329 -27.91 -10.54 -26.00
CA VAL A 329 -28.88 -11.10 -25.04
C VAL A 329 -29.39 -12.46 -25.49
N ASN A 330 -29.63 -12.68 -26.78
CA ASN A 330 -30.09 -13.95 -27.31
C ASN A 330 -29.01 -15.05 -27.16
N MET A 331 -27.73 -14.71 -27.34
CA MET A 331 -26.62 -15.67 -27.15
C MET A 331 -26.26 -15.93 -25.68
N MET A 332 -26.82 -15.18 -24.72
CA MET A 332 -26.49 -15.29 -23.29
C MET A 332 -26.61 -16.71 -22.72
N GLY A 333 -27.58 -17.49 -23.20
CA GLY A 333 -27.88 -18.82 -22.68
C GLY A 333 -27.01 -19.95 -23.24
N GLU A 334 -26.24 -19.70 -24.31
CA GLU A 334 -25.58 -20.75 -25.10
C GLU A 334 -24.04 -20.67 -25.06
N THR A 335 -23.45 -19.66 -24.42
CA THR A 335 -21.98 -19.50 -24.34
C THR A 335 -21.34 -20.29 -23.20
N PRO A 336 -20.26 -21.08 -23.44
CA PRO A 336 -19.60 -21.32 -24.73
C PRO A 336 -20.38 -22.34 -25.58
N ARG A 337 -20.65 -21.98 -26.84
CA ARG A 337 -21.33 -22.84 -27.79
C ARG A 337 -20.34 -23.86 -28.35
N VAL A 338 -20.76 -25.12 -28.47
CA VAL A 338 -20.03 -26.11 -29.26
C VAL A 338 -20.45 -25.93 -30.73
N PRO A 339 -19.55 -25.51 -31.65
CA PRO A 339 -19.92 -25.28 -33.04
C PRO A 339 -20.16 -26.60 -33.78
N ASP A 340 -21.09 -26.60 -34.75
CA ASP A 340 -21.40 -27.76 -35.57
C ASP A 340 -20.23 -28.15 -36.49
N GLU A 341 -20.16 -29.42 -36.93
CA GLU A 341 -19.08 -29.89 -37.81
C GLU A 341 -18.96 -29.11 -39.12
N GLU A 342 -20.06 -28.59 -39.66
CA GLU A 342 -20.05 -27.77 -40.89
C GLU A 342 -19.48 -26.37 -40.63
N GLU A 343 -19.76 -25.77 -39.47
CA GLU A 343 -19.16 -24.49 -39.06
C GLU A 343 -17.66 -24.66 -38.81
N ARG A 344 -17.27 -25.76 -38.15
CA ARG A 344 -15.87 -26.11 -37.87
C ARG A 344 -15.02 -26.32 -39.13
N ARG A 345 -15.62 -26.75 -40.23
CA ARG A 345 -14.94 -26.93 -41.54
C ARG A 345 -14.76 -25.62 -42.32
N ASN A 346 -15.49 -24.57 -41.99
CA ASN A 346 -15.54 -23.31 -42.76
C ASN A 346 -14.85 -22.15 -42.01
N PHE A 347 -13.52 -22.21 -41.90
CA PHE A 347 -12.75 -21.12 -41.30
C PHE A 347 -12.73 -19.86 -42.18
N ASN A 348 -13.08 -18.71 -41.61
CA ASN A 348 -12.88 -17.40 -42.23
C ASN A 348 -12.07 -16.48 -41.31
N PRO A 349 -10.81 -16.13 -41.66
CA PRO A 349 -9.94 -15.33 -40.78
C PRO A 349 -10.47 -13.91 -40.52
N LEU A 350 -11.26 -13.32 -41.44
CA LEU A 350 -11.80 -11.97 -41.25
C LEU A 350 -12.69 -11.86 -40.02
N ASN A 351 -13.40 -12.93 -39.66
CA ASN A 351 -14.32 -12.98 -38.52
C ASN A 351 -13.61 -12.90 -37.16
N TYR A 352 -12.29 -13.12 -37.12
CA TYR A 352 -11.49 -13.20 -35.90
C TYR A 352 -10.65 -11.93 -35.62
N LYS A 353 -10.62 -10.95 -36.54
CA LYS A 353 -9.71 -9.79 -36.46
C LYS A 353 -9.97 -8.85 -35.27
N ASP A 354 -11.23 -8.66 -34.88
CA ASP A 354 -11.63 -7.88 -33.69
C ASP A 354 -12.52 -8.74 -32.77
N ALA A 355 -12.15 -10.01 -32.58
CA ALA A 355 -12.94 -10.98 -31.83
C ALA A 355 -12.40 -11.21 -30.41
N VAL A 356 -13.34 -11.44 -29.48
CA VAL A 356 -13.07 -12.15 -28.24
C VAL A 356 -13.45 -13.62 -28.44
N VAL A 357 -12.56 -14.52 -28.04
CA VAL A 357 -12.70 -15.97 -28.23
C VAL A 357 -12.54 -16.72 -26.90
N MET A 358 -13.22 -17.86 -26.78
CA MET A 358 -13.16 -18.74 -25.62
C MET A 358 -13.10 -20.22 -26.05
N PRO A 359 -12.30 -21.08 -25.41
CA PRO A 359 -12.25 -22.49 -25.78
C PRO A 359 -13.57 -23.19 -25.41
N TRP A 360 -14.23 -23.85 -26.37
CA TRP A 360 -15.50 -24.57 -26.11
C TRP A 360 -15.29 -25.96 -25.48
N TYR A 361 -14.06 -26.47 -25.46
CA TYR A 361 -13.73 -27.82 -24.98
C TYR A 361 -13.22 -27.89 -23.53
N ARG A 362 -13.05 -26.76 -22.84
CA ARG A 362 -12.55 -26.72 -21.45
C ARG A 362 -13.14 -25.53 -20.69
N ASN A 363 -13.17 -25.64 -19.35
CA ASN A 363 -13.64 -24.57 -18.46
C ASN A 363 -15.10 -24.14 -18.72
N LEU A 364 -15.98 -25.08 -19.11
CA LEU A 364 -17.39 -24.81 -19.45
C LEU A 364 -18.17 -24.01 -18.38
N GLU A 365 -17.96 -24.31 -17.09
CA GLU A 365 -18.66 -23.62 -15.99
C GLU A 365 -18.20 -22.16 -15.79
N GLN A 366 -16.97 -21.84 -16.17
CA GLN A 366 -16.36 -20.51 -16.03
C GLN A 366 -15.44 -20.26 -17.24
N PRO A 367 -16.00 -19.87 -18.40
CA PRO A 367 -15.22 -19.65 -19.61
C PRO A 367 -14.16 -18.56 -19.38
N VAL A 368 -12.98 -18.81 -19.94
CA VAL A 368 -11.87 -17.86 -19.93
C VAL A 368 -11.82 -17.17 -21.28
N PHE A 369 -11.95 -15.85 -21.27
CA PHE A 369 -11.98 -15.03 -22.46
C PHE A 369 -10.58 -14.60 -22.91
N TYR A 370 -10.37 -14.55 -24.22
CA TYR A 370 -9.12 -14.18 -24.85
C TYR A 370 -9.37 -13.19 -25.98
N TYR A 371 -8.54 -12.16 -26.09
CA TYR A 371 -8.47 -11.30 -27.27
C TYR A 371 -7.69 -12.02 -28.37
N VAL A 372 -8.21 -12.06 -29.58
CA VAL A 372 -7.38 -12.35 -30.76
C VAL A 372 -6.49 -11.13 -31.00
N ALA A 373 -5.16 -11.32 -30.96
CA ALA A 373 -4.20 -10.24 -31.10
C ALA A 373 -3.55 -10.19 -32.48
N GLU A 374 -3.32 -11.35 -33.10
CA GLU A 374 -2.77 -11.51 -34.45
C GLU A 374 -3.20 -12.87 -35.02
N ILE A 375 -3.42 -12.94 -36.33
CA ILE A 375 -3.66 -14.19 -37.06
C ILE A 375 -2.33 -14.61 -37.68
N LEU A 376 -1.83 -15.79 -37.31
CA LEU A 376 -0.52 -16.28 -37.68
C LEU A 376 -0.59 -17.07 -38.99
N GLU A 377 -0.49 -16.36 -40.12
CA GLU A 377 -0.49 -16.93 -41.49
C GLU A 377 0.64 -17.96 -41.71
N ASN A 378 1.70 -17.93 -40.89
CA ASN A 378 2.84 -18.82 -40.97
C ASN A 378 2.71 -20.12 -40.16
N LEU A 379 1.61 -20.34 -39.43
CA LEU A 379 1.38 -21.53 -38.62
C LEU A 379 0.03 -22.19 -38.93
N THR A 380 0.04 -23.52 -38.93
CA THR A 380 -1.09 -24.41 -39.19
C THR A 380 -1.20 -25.48 -38.09
N PRO A 381 -2.30 -26.26 -37.99
CA PRO A 381 -2.43 -27.34 -37.00
C PRO A 381 -1.35 -28.44 -37.09
N SER A 382 -0.68 -28.58 -38.24
CA SER A 382 0.45 -29.50 -38.43
C SER A 382 1.82 -28.94 -37.99
N SER A 383 1.88 -27.66 -37.59
CA SER A 383 3.11 -27.00 -37.11
C SER A 383 3.54 -27.55 -35.75
N PRO A 384 4.84 -27.47 -35.40
CA PRO A 384 5.37 -28.02 -34.14
C PRO A 384 4.74 -27.35 -32.92
N PHE A 385 4.41 -28.16 -31.92
CA PHE A 385 3.86 -27.66 -30.66
C PHE A 385 4.98 -27.06 -29.78
N PRO A 386 4.73 -26.06 -28.92
CA PRO A 386 5.77 -25.43 -28.09
C PRO A 386 6.34 -26.31 -26.97
N ASP A 387 5.82 -27.52 -26.77
CA ASP A 387 6.19 -28.46 -25.72
C ASP A 387 6.77 -29.73 -26.36
N GLU A 388 7.90 -30.21 -25.84
CA GLU A 388 8.67 -31.32 -26.44
C GLU A 388 7.95 -32.68 -26.36
N GLU A 389 6.90 -32.77 -25.54
CA GLU A 389 6.02 -33.95 -25.42
C GLU A 389 5.13 -34.21 -26.66
N TYR A 390 4.90 -33.21 -27.52
CA TYR A 390 3.96 -33.30 -28.66
C TYR A 390 4.58 -32.78 -29.95
N SER A 391 4.51 -33.56 -31.03
CA SER A 391 5.10 -33.18 -32.32
C SER A 391 4.35 -32.08 -33.06
N SER A 392 3.04 -31.91 -32.81
CA SER A 392 2.17 -30.94 -33.49
C SER A 392 0.94 -30.56 -32.66
N PHE A 393 0.26 -29.46 -33.03
CA PHE A 393 -1.00 -29.08 -32.40
C PHE A 393 -2.08 -30.17 -32.56
N ASN A 394 -2.17 -30.80 -33.74
CA ASN A 394 -3.06 -31.96 -33.96
C ASN A 394 -2.85 -33.07 -32.92
N GLU A 395 -1.59 -33.50 -32.74
CA GLU A 395 -1.28 -34.59 -31.80
C GLU A 395 -1.64 -34.22 -30.35
N TYR A 396 -1.39 -32.97 -29.95
CA TYR A 396 -1.77 -32.46 -28.63
C TYR A 396 -3.28 -32.51 -28.41
N PHE A 397 -4.09 -32.02 -29.34
CA PHE A 397 -5.56 -31.99 -29.18
C PHE A 397 -6.19 -33.38 -29.25
N ILE A 398 -5.67 -34.27 -30.10
CA ILE A 398 -6.10 -35.68 -30.15
C ILE A 398 -5.72 -36.39 -28.84
N LYS A 399 -4.45 -36.36 -28.41
CA LYS A 399 -4.00 -37.10 -27.21
C LYS A 399 -4.64 -36.60 -25.91
N LYS A 400 -4.85 -35.29 -25.76
CA LYS A 400 -5.25 -34.69 -24.48
C LYS A 400 -6.75 -34.45 -24.33
N TYR A 401 -7.44 -34.14 -25.43
CA TYR A 401 -8.87 -33.79 -25.41
C TYR A 401 -9.72 -34.71 -26.31
N ASN A 402 -9.11 -35.65 -27.04
CA ASN A 402 -9.78 -36.50 -28.03
C ASN A 402 -10.55 -35.68 -29.08
N LEU A 403 -9.93 -34.59 -29.56
CA LEU A 403 -10.47 -33.69 -30.58
C LEU A 403 -9.67 -33.78 -31.87
N GLU A 404 -10.36 -34.12 -32.95
CA GLU A 404 -9.85 -33.98 -34.32
C GLU A 404 -10.06 -32.55 -34.82
N ILE A 405 -9.13 -32.05 -35.63
CA ILE A 405 -9.19 -30.72 -36.27
C ILE A 405 -9.46 -30.96 -37.75
N TYR A 406 -10.57 -30.44 -38.27
CA TYR A 406 -11.00 -30.71 -39.65
C TYR A 406 -10.24 -29.88 -40.69
N ASP A 407 -10.09 -28.57 -40.46
CA ASP A 407 -9.34 -27.71 -41.39
C ASP A 407 -7.85 -27.71 -41.06
N GLN A 408 -7.08 -28.48 -41.82
CA GLN A 408 -5.62 -28.58 -41.68
C GLN A 408 -4.86 -27.41 -42.32
N THR A 409 -5.55 -26.53 -43.04
CA THR A 409 -5.01 -25.33 -43.68
C THR A 409 -5.30 -24.03 -42.93
N GLN A 410 -6.13 -24.06 -41.88
CA GLN A 410 -6.46 -22.87 -41.08
C GLN A 410 -5.21 -22.24 -40.44
N HIS A 411 -5.17 -20.90 -40.43
CA HIS A 411 -4.14 -20.13 -39.72
C HIS A 411 -4.40 -20.11 -38.21
N LEU A 412 -3.36 -20.26 -37.40
CA LEU A 412 -3.50 -20.23 -35.93
C LEU A 412 -3.68 -18.80 -35.39
N LEU A 413 -4.29 -18.66 -34.21
CA LEU A 413 -4.52 -17.37 -33.53
C LEU A 413 -3.49 -17.16 -32.43
N ASP A 414 -2.76 -16.03 -32.45
CA ASP A 414 -2.02 -15.55 -31.27
C ASP A 414 -3.00 -14.76 -30.40
N VAL A 415 -3.32 -15.32 -29.23
CA VAL A 415 -4.30 -14.75 -28.31
C VAL A 415 -3.65 -14.12 -27.09
N ASP A 416 -4.41 -13.29 -26.37
CA ASP A 416 -3.98 -12.74 -25.09
C ASP A 416 -5.13 -12.67 -24.09
N PHE A 417 -4.83 -12.85 -22.80
CA PHE A 417 -5.84 -12.85 -21.75
C PHE A 417 -6.60 -11.52 -21.66
N THR A 418 -7.91 -11.58 -21.44
CA THR A 418 -8.67 -10.44 -20.93
C THR A 418 -8.21 -10.11 -19.50
N SER A 419 -8.10 -8.82 -19.16
CA SER A 419 -7.58 -8.42 -17.85
C SER A 419 -8.71 -8.22 -16.84
N ASN A 420 -8.69 -8.98 -15.74
CA ASN A 420 -9.65 -8.84 -14.65
C ASN A 420 -9.23 -7.75 -13.62
N ARG A 421 -8.33 -6.82 -14.01
CA ARG A 421 -7.84 -5.73 -13.15
C ARG A 421 -8.88 -4.60 -13.10
N LEU A 422 -9.65 -4.54 -12.01
CA LEU A 422 -10.75 -3.58 -11.86
C LEU A 422 -10.32 -2.11 -11.69
N ASN A 423 -9.11 -1.84 -11.16
CA ASN A 423 -8.61 -0.47 -10.97
C ASN A 423 -7.62 -0.08 -12.06
N LEU A 424 -8.09 0.72 -13.02
CA LEU A 424 -7.35 1.28 -14.16
C LEU A 424 -7.16 2.81 -14.00
N LEU A 425 -7.38 3.37 -12.81
CA LEU A 425 -7.18 4.79 -12.51
C LEU A 425 -5.74 5.13 -12.06
N LEU A 426 -4.89 4.12 -11.94
CA LEU A 426 -3.47 4.26 -11.62
C LEU A 426 -2.62 3.63 -12.73
N PRO A 427 -1.48 4.25 -13.08
CA PRO A 427 -0.62 3.76 -14.15
C PRO A 427 -0.21 2.31 -13.93
N ARG A 428 0.02 1.60 -15.02
CA ARG A 428 0.69 0.30 -14.99
C ARG A 428 2.14 0.54 -14.61
N ALA A 429 2.41 0.54 -13.31
CA ALA A 429 3.75 0.64 -12.78
C ALA A 429 4.63 -0.44 -13.43
N GLY A 430 5.54 0.00 -14.30
CA GLY A 430 6.76 -0.76 -14.59
C GLY A 430 7.37 -1.11 -13.24
N GLY A 431 7.66 -2.40 -13.03
CA GLY A 431 7.89 -2.95 -11.71
C GLY A 431 9.23 -2.54 -11.10
N GLY A 432 9.43 -1.27 -10.76
CA GLY A 432 10.67 -0.63 -10.27
C GLY A 432 11.21 -1.13 -8.92
N ARG A 433 10.85 -2.34 -8.50
CA ARG A 433 11.47 -3.10 -7.40
C ARG A 433 11.96 -4.49 -7.81
N ARG A 434 11.62 -4.98 -9.01
CA ARG A 434 12.38 -6.07 -9.63
C ARG A 434 13.47 -5.40 -10.43
N LYS A 435 14.73 -5.65 -10.05
CA LYS A 435 15.91 -5.27 -10.86
C LYS A 435 15.60 -5.60 -12.31
N ALA A 436 15.80 -4.63 -13.20
CA ALA A 436 15.93 -4.95 -14.62
C ALA A 436 17.15 -5.87 -14.74
N ALA A 437 16.89 -7.19 -14.74
CA ALA A 437 17.85 -8.16 -15.22
C ALA A 437 18.17 -7.72 -16.64
N THR A 438 19.45 -7.48 -16.92
CA THR A 438 19.93 -6.92 -18.17
C THR A 438 19.32 -7.68 -19.34
N ALA A 439 18.37 -7.04 -20.03
CA ALA A 439 17.70 -7.62 -21.17
C ALA A 439 18.74 -7.73 -22.30
N LYS A 440 19.34 -8.92 -22.43
CA LYS A 440 20.25 -9.23 -23.54
C LYS A 440 19.47 -9.09 -24.86
N PRO A 441 20.04 -8.48 -25.91
CA PRO A 441 19.25 -8.11 -27.09
C PRO A 441 18.76 -9.26 -27.99
N GLU A 442 19.06 -10.54 -27.68
CA GLU A 442 19.05 -11.62 -28.68
C GLU A 442 18.06 -12.78 -28.45
N ASP A 443 17.27 -12.79 -27.37
CA ASP A 443 16.30 -13.87 -27.11
C ASP A 443 14.92 -13.63 -27.78
N SER A 444 14.88 -13.69 -29.12
CA SER A 444 13.61 -13.77 -29.87
C SER A 444 12.79 -15.03 -29.50
N THR A 445 13.48 -16.09 -29.09
CA THR A 445 12.93 -17.35 -28.56
C THR A 445 12.26 -17.21 -27.19
N ALA A 446 12.67 -16.27 -26.33
CA ALA A 446 12.01 -16.06 -25.04
C ALA A 446 10.61 -15.43 -25.19
N LEU A 447 10.42 -14.60 -26.22
CA LEU A 447 9.10 -14.07 -26.59
C LEU A 447 8.17 -15.16 -27.15
N SER A 448 8.73 -16.15 -27.85
CA SER A 448 7.96 -17.31 -28.35
C SER A 448 7.29 -18.09 -27.22
N ARG A 449 8.02 -18.39 -26.13
CA ARG A 449 7.50 -19.06 -24.92
C ARG A 449 6.39 -18.31 -24.17
N GLN A 450 6.03 -17.09 -24.57
CA GLN A 450 4.94 -16.29 -23.98
C GLN A 450 3.75 -16.07 -24.92
N ARG A 451 3.81 -16.53 -26.17
CA ARG A 451 2.66 -16.51 -27.09
C ARG A 451 1.72 -17.66 -26.74
N GLN A 452 0.42 -17.37 -26.71
CA GLN A 452 -0.61 -18.38 -26.52
C GLN A 452 -1.28 -18.59 -27.86
N ILE A 453 -0.96 -19.72 -28.50
CA ILE A 453 -1.38 -20.02 -29.86
C ILE A 453 -2.55 -21.01 -29.77
N TYR A 454 -3.68 -20.66 -30.38
CA TYR A 454 -4.88 -21.50 -30.41
C TYR A 454 -5.33 -21.78 -31.85
N VAL A 455 -6.02 -22.90 -32.02
CA VAL A 455 -6.65 -23.31 -33.28
C VAL A 455 -8.04 -22.65 -33.34
N PRO A 456 -8.34 -21.80 -34.34
CA PRO A 456 -9.63 -21.10 -34.42
C PRO A 456 -10.85 -22.01 -34.32
N GLU A 457 -10.83 -23.16 -34.98
CA GLU A 457 -11.90 -24.17 -34.95
C GLU A 457 -12.29 -24.65 -33.53
N LEU A 458 -11.33 -24.64 -32.60
CA LEU A 458 -11.53 -25.11 -31.22
C LEU A 458 -11.94 -23.97 -30.27
N MET A 459 -12.30 -22.80 -30.82
CA MET A 459 -12.64 -21.59 -30.09
C MET A 459 -14.01 -21.08 -30.51
N ASP A 460 -14.90 -20.90 -29.54
CA ASP A 460 -16.16 -20.18 -29.73
C ASP A 460 -15.91 -18.68 -29.75
N ARG A 461 -16.67 -17.94 -30.57
CA ARG A 461 -16.53 -16.51 -30.78
C ARG A 461 -17.63 -15.76 -30.02
N HIS A 462 -17.22 -14.95 -29.06
CA HIS A 462 -18.14 -14.10 -28.32
C HIS A 462 -18.76 -13.04 -29.25
N PRO A 463 -20.06 -12.70 -29.14
CA PRO A 463 -20.69 -11.62 -29.91
C PRO A 463 -20.18 -10.20 -29.57
N ILE A 464 -19.21 -10.06 -28.66
CA ILE A 464 -18.65 -8.77 -28.25
C ILE A 464 -17.25 -8.65 -28.85
N SER A 465 -17.01 -7.56 -29.58
CA SER A 465 -15.71 -7.29 -30.21
C SER A 465 -14.62 -7.01 -29.19
N ALA A 466 -13.35 -7.25 -29.55
CA ALA A 466 -12.24 -6.99 -28.65
C ALA A 466 -12.11 -5.49 -28.32
N THR A 467 -12.39 -4.60 -29.28
CA THR A 467 -12.54 -3.15 -29.06
C THR A 467 -13.53 -2.83 -27.93
N LEU A 468 -14.77 -3.29 -28.05
CA LEU A 468 -15.84 -3.05 -27.05
C LEU A 468 -15.55 -3.73 -25.70
N TRP A 469 -14.98 -4.93 -25.70
CA TRP A 469 -14.64 -5.64 -24.47
C TRP A 469 -13.56 -4.92 -23.64
N ASN A 470 -12.56 -4.31 -24.30
CA ASN A 470 -11.59 -3.47 -23.59
C ASN A 470 -12.28 -2.28 -22.89
N LEU A 471 -13.29 -1.65 -23.52
CA LEU A 471 -14.09 -0.61 -22.88
C LEU A 471 -14.89 -1.16 -21.68
N ILE A 472 -15.52 -2.33 -21.84
CA ILE A 472 -16.26 -3.00 -20.75
C ILE A 472 -15.38 -3.21 -19.52
N SER A 473 -14.16 -3.72 -19.71
CA SER A 473 -13.20 -3.93 -18.62
C SER A 473 -12.85 -2.67 -17.81
N ALA A 474 -13.06 -1.49 -18.39
CA ALA A 474 -12.80 -0.20 -17.75
C ALA A 474 -14.02 0.41 -17.03
N LEU A 475 -15.24 -0.04 -17.34
CA LEU A 475 -16.48 0.50 -16.76
C LEU A 475 -16.47 0.60 -15.23
N PRO A 476 -16.01 -0.41 -14.45
CA PRO A 476 -15.97 -0.30 -12.98
C PRO A 476 -15.08 0.85 -12.49
N SER A 477 -13.95 1.10 -13.15
CA SER A 477 -13.07 2.24 -12.86
C SER A 477 -13.72 3.57 -13.22
N PHE A 478 -14.40 3.63 -14.37
CA PHE A 478 -15.06 4.86 -14.83
C PHE A 478 -16.20 5.26 -13.90
N PHE A 479 -17.13 4.34 -13.58
CA PHE A 479 -18.21 4.62 -12.63
C PHE A 479 -17.70 4.95 -11.22
N TYR A 480 -16.65 4.26 -10.75
CA TYR A 480 -15.99 4.61 -9.49
C TYR A 480 -15.49 6.06 -9.53
N ARG A 481 -14.79 6.48 -10.59
CA ARG A 481 -14.24 7.84 -10.69
C ARG A 481 -15.33 8.90 -10.86
N ILE A 482 -16.32 8.65 -11.71
CA ILE A 482 -17.47 9.53 -11.95
C ILE A 482 -18.24 9.76 -10.65
N ASN A 483 -18.54 8.72 -9.88
CA ASN A 483 -19.21 8.85 -8.58
C ASN A 483 -18.43 9.75 -7.60
N HIS A 484 -17.11 9.58 -7.49
CA HIS A 484 -16.29 10.42 -6.61
C HIS A 484 -16.18 11.88 -7.09
N LEU A 485 -16.23 12.12 -8.40
CA LEU A 485 -16.25 13.48 -8.96
C LEU A 485 -17.59 14.18 -8.70
N LEU A 486 -18.70 13.46 -8.84
CA LEU A 486 -20.03 13.98 -8.52
C LEU A 486 -20.20 14.25 -7.02
N LEU A 487 -19.69 13.36 -6.14
CA LEU A 487 -19.65 13.60 -4.69
C LEU A 487 -18.78 14.81 -4.31
N ALA A 488 -17.68 15.05 -5.04
CA ALA A 488 -16.85 16.23 -4.83
C ALA A 488 -17.58 17.51 -5.27
N ASP A 489 -18.38 17.46 -6.32
CA ASP A 489 -19.23 18.60 -6.71
C ASP A 489 -20.38 18.85 -5.71
N GLU A 490 -21.02 17.80 -5.19
CA GLU A 490 -22.02 17.92 -4.11
C GLU A 490 -21.42 18.55 -2.85
N LEU A 491 -20.18 18.18 -2.48
CA LEU A 491 -19.45 18.79 -1.39
C LEU A 491 -19.14 20.28 -1.68
N ARG A 492 -18.70 20.61 -2.89
CA ARG A 492 -18.46 22.00 -3.33
C ARG A 492 -19.75 22.83 -3.26
N GLN A 493 -20.86 22.31 -3.77
CA GLN A 493 -22.17 22.96 -3.70
C GLN A 493 -22.58 23.20 -2.25
N ARG A 494 -22.42 22.20 -1.39
CA ARG A 494 -22.74 22.31 0.03
C ARG A 494 -21.91 23.36 0.75
N ILE A 495 -20.60 23.42 0.50
CA ILE A 495 -19.72 24.45 1.09
C ILE A 495 -20.13 25.86 0.61
N LEU A 496 -20.48 26.02 -0.66
CA LEU A 496 -20.94 27.31 -1.20
C LEU A 496 -22.24 27.79 -0.55
N VAL A 497 -23.20 26.89 -0.33
CA VAL A 497 -24.49 27.22 0.30
C VAL A 497 -24.35 27.38 1.83
N ASP A 498 -23.85 26.35 2.51
CA ASP A 498 -23.86 26.28 3.99
C ASP A 498 -22.83 27.23 4.63
N ALA A 499 -21.64 27.39 4.03
CA ALA A 499 -20.54 28.16 4.63
C ALA A 499 -20.31 29.53 3.97
N LEU A 500 -20.63 29.69 2.69
CA LEU A 500 -20.37 30.92 1.92
C LEU A 500 -21.66 31.67 1.53
N GLY A 501 -22.85 31.18 1.90
CA GLY A 501 -24.12 31.89 1.76
C GLY A 501 -24.63 32.06 0.31
N TYR A 502 -24.12 31.27 -0.64
CA TYR A 502 -24.60 31.30 -2.03
C TYR A 502 -26.03 30.75 -2.14
N THR A 503 -26.79 31.24 -3.12
CA THR A 503 -28.07 30.61 -3.49
C THR A 503 -27.81 29.23 -4.10
N LYS A 504 -28.77 28.30 -3.94
CA LYS A 504 -28.66 26.94 -4.50
C LYS A 504 -28.40 26.95 -6.01
N GLU A 505 -29.04 27.85 -6.74
CA GLU A 505 -28.85 28.02 -8.18
C GLU A 505 -27.45 28.54 -8.53
N GLY A 506 -26.92 29.49 -7.75
CA GLY A 506 -25.55 30.02 -7.92
C GLY A 506 -24.44 29.03 -7.53
N ALA A 507 -24.77 27.94 -6.85
CA ALA A 507 -23.83 26.87 -6.52
C ALA A 507 -23.68 25.82 -7.64
N VAL A 508 -24.68 25.67 -8.52
CA VAL A 508 -24.68 24.70 -9.63
C VAL A 508 -23.69 25.14 -10.73
N VAL A 509 -22.96 24.18 -11.30
CA VAL A 509 -22.02 24.45 -12.41
C VAL A 509 -22.81 24.80 -13.68
N PRO A 510 -22.57 25.94 -14.35
CA PRO A 510 -23.22 26.28 -15.60
C PRO A 510 -22.89 25.31 -16.75
N ASP A 511 -23.87 25.04 -17.64
CA ASP A 511 -23.72 24.13 -18.80
C ASP A 511 -22.62 24.58 -19.80
N ASN A 512 -22.20 25.85 -19.78
CA ASN A 512 -21.09 26.38 -20.60
C ASN A 512 -19.72 26.32 -19.91
N TYR A 513 -19.64 25.98 -18.62
CA TYR A 513 -18.38 25.86 -17.90
C TYR A 513 -17.68 24.54 -18.24
N GLU A 514 -16.35 24.53 -18.29
CA GLU A 514 -15.56 23.30 -18.47
C GLU A 514 -14.42 23.29 -17.46
N TRP A 515 -14.34 22.20 -16.70
CA TRP A 515 -13.29 22.02 -15.71
C TRP A 515 -11.98 21.62 -16.39
N ALA A 516 -10.85 22.13 -15.88
CA ALA A 516 -9.53 21.69 -16.31
C ALA A 516 -9.37 20.16 -16.12
N PRO A 517 -8.72 19.45 -17.06
CA PRO A 517 -8.48 18.01 -16.93
C PRO A 517 -7.67 17.66 -15.68
N LEU A 518 -8.02 16.58 -15.01
CA LEU A 518 -7.24 16.03 -13.91
C LEU A 518 -5.98 15.33 -14.44
N SER A 519 -4.89 16.07 -14.56
CA SER A 519 -3.55 15.50 -14.63
C SER A 519 -3.07 15.15 -13.22
N TYR A 520 -3.09 13.86 -12.89
CA TYR A 520 -2.25 13.38 -11.79
C TYR A 520 -0.82 13.30 -12.33
N PRO A 521 0.18 14.00 -11.74
CA PRO A 521 1.55 13.57 -11.91
C PRO A 521 1.61 12.13 -11.40
N ALA A 522 1.94 11.19 -12.28
CA ALA A 522 2.17 9.84 -11.81
C ALA A 522 3.32 9.90 -10.80
N THR A 523 3.23 9.17 -9.68
CA THR A 523 4.28 9.11 -8.63
C THR A 523 5.60 8.45 -9.10
N TYR A 524 5.76 8.34 -10.43
CA TYR A 524 6.89 7.84 -11.19
C TYR A 524 7.48 8.91 -12.13
N GLU A 525 6.75 10.00 -12.42
CA GLU A 525 7.23 11.18 -13.17
C GLU A 525 7.87 12.21 -12.23
N GLU A 526 7.39 12.31 -10.99
CA GLU A 526 8.26 12.72 -9.90
C GLU A 526 9.44 11.74 -9.86
N LYS A 527 10.63 12.19 -10.31
CA LYS A 527 11.90 11.49 -10.11
C LYS A 527 11.92 11.07 -8.65
N GLN A 528 11.82 9.76 -8.39
CA GLN A 528 11.69 9.26 -7.02
C GLN A 528 12.77 9.90 -6.15
N SER A 529 12.36 10.75 -5.23
CA SER A 529 13.22 11.25 -4.16
C SER A 529 13.57 10.02 -3.34
N LEU A 530 14.71 9.42 -3.69
CA LEU A 530 15.22 8.22 -3.04
C LEU A 530 15.20 8.50 -1.55
N ILE A 531 14.44 7.71 -0.81
CA ILE A 531 14.39 7.82 0.65
C ILE A 531 15.79 7.40 1.12
N VAL A 532 16.63 8.40 1.40
CA VAL A 532 18.04 8.19 1.73
C VAL A 532 18.14 7.63 3.13
N THR A 533 18.00 6.31 3.25
CA THR A 533 18.07 5.60 4.53
C THR A 533 19.47 5.62 5.15
N LYS A 534 20.51 5.95 4.37
CA LYS A 534 21.90 6.08 4.82
C LYS A 534 22.62 7.20 4.07
N ILE A 535 23.31 8.08 4.79
CA ILE A 535 24.11 9.20 4.24
C ILE A 535 25.12 8.75 3.17
N GLN A 536 25.62 7.50 3.24
CA GLN A 536 26.49 6.91 2.22
C GLN A 536 25.86 6.90 0.81
N GLN A 537 24.56 6.65 0.68
CA GLN A 537 23.86 6.64 -0.62
C GLN A 537 23.83 8.03 -1.27
N LEU A 538 23.72 9.09 -0.46
CA LEU A 538 23.82 10.48 -0.91
C LEU A 538 25.23 10.80 -1.44
N ARG A 539 26.27 10.40 -0.71
CA ARG A 539 27.67 10.60 -1.15
C ARG A 539 27.99 9.87 -2.44
N GLU A 540 27.46 8.66 -2.61
CA GLU A 540 27.67 7.84 -3.80
C GLU A 540 26.93 8.39 -5.03
N GLN A 541 25.74 8.99 -4.84
CA GLN A 541 25.01 9.70 -5.91
C GLN A 541 25.63 11.05 -6.29
N ASN A 542 26.11 11.84 -5.33
CA ASN A 542 26.82 13.09 -5.65
C ASN A 542 28.08 12.78 -6.45
N ARG A 543 28.90 11.82 -5.98
CA ARG A 543 30.09 11.35 -6.71
C ARG A 543 29.75 10.83 -8.12
N ALA A 544 28.65 10.09 -8.29
CA ALA A 544 28.20 9.64 -9.61
C ALA A 544 27.73 10.80 -10.51
N SER A 545 27.12 11.84 -9.94
CA SER A 545 26.65 13.02 -10.67
C SER A 545 27.81 13.96 -11.06
N GLU A 546 28.82 14.09 -10.21
CA GLU A 546 30.07 14.84 -10.45
C GLU A 546 30.93 14.15 -11.52
N ILE A 547 31.01 12.82 -11.51
CA ILE A 547 31.64 12.04 -12.60
C ILE A 547 30.87 12.22 -13.91
N ALA A 548 29.53 12.20 -13.88
CA ALA A 548 28.70 12.48 -15.06
C ALA A 548 28.80 13.94 -15.56
N ALA A 549 29.20 14.88 -14.68
CA ALA A 549 29.48 16.27 -15.02
C ALA A 549 30.92 16.51 -15.52
N GLY A 550 31.76 15.47 -15.61
CA GLY A 550 33.07 15.52 -16.26
C GLY A 550 34.25 15.89 -15.35
N LEU A 551 34.11 15.85 -14.03
CA LEU A 551 35.23 16.05 -13.11
C LEU A 551 36.14 14.82 -13.08
N ALA A 552 37.44 15.04 -13.30
CA ALA A 552 38.44 13.98 -13.33
C ALA A 552 38.75 13.46 -11.92
N LYS A 553 39.00 12.15 -11.84
CA LYS A 553 39.09 11.38 -10.58
C LYS A 553 40.17 11.86 -9.61
N ASP A 554 41.22 12.49 -10.14
CA ASP A 554 42.46 12.80 -9.41
C ASP A 554 42.42 14.18 -8.71
N GLN A 555 41.33 14.96 -8.84
CA GLN A 555 41.12 16.21 -8.10
C GLN A 555 40.36 16.03 -6.77
N ILE A 556 40.08 14.78 -6.37
CA ILE A 556 39.11 14.48 -5.30
C ILE A 556 39.77 14.24 -3.93
N GLU A 557 41.08 14.00 -3.85
CA GLU A 557 41.73 13.60 -2.58
C GLU A 557 42.19 14.77 -1.69
N ASP A 558 42.43 15.98 -2.23
CA ASP A 558 43.06 17.08 -1.47
C ASP A 558 42.09 18.03 -0.70
N GLU A 559 40.79 18.10 -1.04
CA GLU A 559 39.88 19.14 -0.51
C GLU A 559 38.97 18.71 0.67
N ASN A 560 39.06 17.49 1.21
CA ASN A 560 38.11 17.00 2.24
C ASN A 560 38.74 16.51 3.56
N THR A 561 39.81 17.16 4.02
CA THR A 561 40.41 16.92 5.35
C THR A 561 39.91 17.92 6.40
N PHE A 562 38.62 17.82 6.77
CA PHE A 562 38.06 18.58 7.89
C PHE A 562 38.05 17.72 9.17
N GLU A 563 39.11 17.79 9.97
CA GLU A 563 39.19 17.05 11.24
C GLU A 563 38.21 17.63 12.27
N VAL A 564 37.18 16.85 12.60
CA VAL A 564 36.29 17.16 13.73
C VAL A 564 36.97 16.69 15.01
N GLY A 565 37.55 17.63 15.75
CA GLY A 565 38.24 17.36 17.01
C GLY A 565 37.38 16.63 18.03
N VAL A 566 37.86 15.47 18.49
CA VAL A 566 37.23 14.72 19.60
C VAL A 566 37.57 15.43 20.91
N TRP A 567 36.55 15.91 21.63
CA TRP A 567 36.72 16.57 22.92
C TRP A 567 37.07 15.53 24.01
N VAL A 568 38.36 15.37 24.28
CA VAL A 568 38.86 14.50 25.37
C VAL A 568 38.71 15.24 26.70
N PRO A 569 37.99 14.69 27.70
CA PRO A 569 37.90 15.31 29.01
C PRO A 569 39.27 15.34 29.70
N VAL A 570 39.77 16.54 29.99
CA VAL A 570 41.00 16.73 30.77
C VAL A 570 40.74 16.35 32.22
N VAL A 571 41.52 15.39 32.72
CA VAL A 571 41.65 15.18 34.18
C VAL A 571 42.49 16.33 34.72
N VAL A 572 41.89 17.17 35.57
CA VAL A 572 42.58 18.27 36.24
C VAL A 572 43.04 17.80 37.61
N ASP A 573 44.29 17.32 37.68
CA ASP A 573 45.02 17.17 38.94
C ASP A 573 45.75 18.49 39.30
N PRO A 574 46.05 18.75 40.59
CA PRO A 574 46.29 20.11 41.06
C PRO A 574 47.76 20.58 40.99
N VAL A 575 47.96 21.73 40.35
CA VAL A 575 48.87 22.86 40.71
C VAL A 575 50.39 22.58 40.78
N ASN A 576 51.18 23.62 40.40
CA ASN A 576 52.65 23.76 40.33
C ASN A 576 53.32 23.19 39.07
N ASP A 577 54.34 23.85 38.49
CA ASP A 577 54.73 25.27 38.55
C ASP A 577 55.61 25.59 37.31
N GLU A 578 55.84 26.88 37.06
CA GLU A 578 56.94 27.43 36.26
C GLU A 578 57.21 27.02 34.78
N ASN A 579 57.13 28.07 33.94
CA ASN A 579 58.13 28.47 32.93
C ASN A 579 58.17 27.90 31.49
N MET A 580 58.40 28.87 30.59
CA MET A 580 58.43 28.88 29.12
C MET A 580 59.67 28.17 28.50
N PRO A 581 59.75 28.03 27.15
CA PRO A 581 60.53 27.03 26.40
C PRO A 581 61.92 27.62 25.98
N PRO A 582 62.67 27.25 24.90
CA PRO A 582 62.47 26.33 23.75
C PRO A 582 63.72 25.41 23.49
N ALA A 583 64.08 24.86 22.31
CA ALA A 583 63.64 25.05 20.92
C ALA A 583 64.05 23.91 19.95
N ASN A 584 63.32 23.83 18.83
CA ASN A 584 63.80 23.55 17.46
C ASN A 584 64.49 22.23 17.06
N TYR A 585 64.33 21.98 15.75
CA TYR A 585 65.12 21.21 14.80
C TYR A 585 64.80 19.73 14.53
N THR A 586 64.64 19.51 13.23
CA THR A 586 64.43 18.30 12.46
C THR A 586 65.74 17.56 12.18
N ALA A 587 65.64 16.24 11.99
CA ALA A 587 66.02 15.51 10.75
C ALA A 587 66.77 14.19 11.02
N GLY A 588 66.31 13.14 10.33
CA GLY A 588 67.03 11.87 10.18
C GLY A 588 67.00 10.93 11.39
N ASP A 589 67.18 9.64 11.24
CA ASP A 589 67.14 8.85 9.99
C ASP A 589 66.99 7.36 10.34
N SER A 590 66.65 6.56 9.32
CA SER A 590 67.10 5.18 9.14
C SER A 590 66.47 3.98 9.90
N PHE A 591 66.46 2.88 9.13
CA PHE A 591 66.54 1.46 9.45
C PHE A 591 65.32 0.62 9.92
N ASP A 592 65.04 -0.33 9.01
CA ASP A 592 64.79 -1.77 9.21
C ASP A 592 63.36 -2.35 9.25
N THR A 593 63.01 -2.97 8.11
CA THR A 593 62.84 -4.43 7.96
C THR A 593 62.58 -5.21 9.26
N VAL A 594 61.50 -5.98 9.41
CA VAL A 594 61.29 -7.29 8.76
C VAL A 594 59.79 -7.72 8.76
N SER A 595 59.43 -8.55 7.79
CA SER A 595 58.14 -9.21 7.55
C SER A 595 57.50 -9.95 8.74
N CYS A 596 56.16 -10.06 8.74
CA CYS A 596 55.47 -11.37 8.53
C CYS A 596 53.93 -11.24 8.39
N LEU A 597 53.40 -11.70 7.25
CA LEU A 597 52.01 -12.14 7.05
C LEU A 597 51.93 -13.67 7.38
N PRO A 598 50.76 -14.34 7.27
CA PRO A 598 49.51 -14.09 7.98
C PRO A 598 48.94 -15.41 8.58
N ALA A 599 47.80 -15.38 9.26
CA ALA A 599 46.96 -16.57 9.42
C ALA A 599 45.46 -16.19 9.49
N ASN A 600 44.68 -16.79 8.60
CA ASN A 600 43.21 -16.75 8.65
C ASN A 600 42.69 -17.66 9.76
N PHE A 601 41.56 -17.30 10.36
CA PHE A 601 40.35 -18.13 10.39
C PHE A 601 39.10 -17.25 10.55
#